data_AF-A0A660SWJ6-F1
#
_entry.id   AF-A0A660SWJ6-F1
#
_cell.length_a   1.000
_cell.length_b   1.000
_cell.length_c   1.000
_cell.angle_alpha   90.00
_cell.angle_beta   90.00
_cell.angle_gamma   90.00
#
_symmetry.space_group_name_H-M   'P 1'
#
loop_
_entity.id
_entity.type
_entity.pdbx_description
1 polymer ?
#
loop_
_entity_poly.entity_id
_entity_poly.type
_entity_poly.pdbx_seq_one_letter_code
_entity_poly.pdbx_strand_id
1 'polypeptide(L)'
;MSFPRGKILNNNIVIWGAGKIGRGFIGDLFYRAGYQITFIDADKKLTETLGAQGFYTVYNLRSEADQEKKLIDRFSILHFEERIKVQAALNSTQLMAVVVFPPAFEDTAKRIAEHIEERRLRKDAPPLDIILCANIHHPEPGFRKLIDSFLSEEGEKYLRQNVGIAESLIIRMAVEPTDEMKKEDPFVVMTNGYKLLTVDKKALKNNPPDIEGIRLTERIASEEIRKMYTYNMVHAVYAYLGKLKNYTTVMESINDKAVQSAALGALEEVSRALQKEYNFTEQEMNRWNQEVLENMANPILRDTINRVGGDPKRKLQNKDRLIGPAMLCRKNGIMPYYLTIAIACGYMFTNPEDSSSVEIQDYLKTYDIKNAVRRYSDIHYEVDLIQQISEKFIKLKKHGLDWIKKEEPVINAVKNAYERGFSNELNIRGCAQCAIRALGEATGKVEKGLFQAASGLSGGIAIIGDGSCGGYTGGVLYMGSYAGRRLDYLDDGDKIAQYKSYEMSQKLHDRFMETYWSVTCSEIHKQIFGKAYSLRTKAVRNDFEEAGGHLDKCTTVIAMASSWVMELLMEEGFILK
;
A
#
# COMPACT_ATOMS: atom_id res chain seq x y z
N MET A 1 -40.47 9.48 -9.16
CA MET A 1 -40.70 8.20 -9.85
C MET A 1 -40.86 7.13 -8.80
N SER A 2 -42.00 6.46 -8.77
CA SER A 2 -42.35 5.41 -7.81
C SER A 2 -41.56 4.14 -8.11
N PHE A 3 -40.70 3.73 -7.17
CA PHE A 3 -39.98 2.46 -7.25
C PHE A 3 -40.96 1.28 -7.13
N PRO A 4 -40.80 0.21 -7.93
CA PRO A 4 -41.66 -0.97 -7.82
C PRO A 4 -41.38 -1.67 -6.49
N ARG A 5 -42.45 -1.99 -5.74
CA ARG A 5 -42.40 -2.88 -4.58
C ARG A 5 -41.98 -4.28 -5.04
N GLY A 6 -40.68 -4.56 -4.99
CA GLY A 6 -40.13 -5.90 -5.18
C GLY A 6 -40.63 -6.84 -4.09
N LYS A 7 -40.85 -8.12 -4.45
CA LYS A 7 -41.15 -9.24 -3.52
C LYS A 7 -40.34 -9.10 -2.23
N ILE A 8 -41.01 -9.07 -1.08
CA ILE A 8 -40.35 -9.29 0.21
C ILE A 8 -39.84 -10.74 0.19
N LEU A 9 -38.55 -10.91 -0.02
CA LEU A 9 -37.88 -12.20 0.19
C LEU A 9 -37.80 -12.42 1.70
N ASN A 10 -38.17 -13.60 2.20
CA ASN A 10 -38.01 -14.02 3.60
C ASN A 10 -36.52 -14.27 3.92
N ASN A 11 -35.65 -13.32 3.63
CA ASN A 11 -34.22 -13.43 3.83
C ASN A 11 -33.84 -12.77 5.17
N ASN A 12 -33.23 -13.55 6.05
CA ASN A 12 -32.74 -13.09 7.33
C ASN A 12 -31.22 -12.89 7.27
N ILE A 13 -30.70 -11.93 8.04
CA ILE A 13 -29.26 -11.83 8.32
C ILE A 13 -29.05 -11.61 9.81
N VAL A 14 -28.04 -12.28 10.35
CA VAL A 14 -27.52 -11.98 11.68
C VAL A 14 -26.28 -11.09 11.54
N ILE A 15 -26.27 -9.95 12.23
CA ILE A 15 -25.12 -9.05 12.30
C ILE A 15 -24.57 -9.11 13.72
N TRP A 16 -23.43 -9.77 13.90
CA TRP A 16 -22.73 -9.86 15.16
C TRP A 16 -21.87 -8.60 15.36
N GLY A 17 -22.32 -7.70 16.24
CA GLY A 17 -21.77 -6.36 16.42
C GLY A 17 -22.74 -5.28 15.93
N ALA A 18 -23.43 -4.65 16.88
CA ALA A 18 -24.34 -3.53 16.68
C ALA A 18 -23.63 -2.17 16.78
N GLY A 19 -22.32 -2.11 16.61
CA GLY A 19 -21.54 -0.86 16.61
C GLY A 19 -21.79 0.03 15.39
N LYS A 20 -21.01 1.11 15.23
CA LYS A 20 -21.17 2.08 14.14
C LYS A 20 -21.09 1.47 12.74
N ILE A 21 -20.13 0.57 12.49
CA ILE A 21 -20.01 -0.11 11.18
C ILE A 21 -21.12 -1.16 11.00
N GLY A 22 -21.48 -1.88 12.06
CA GLY A 22 -22.59 -2.83 12.05
C GLY A 22 -23.90 -2.17 11.65
N ARG A 23 -24.24 -1.02 12.24
CA ARG A 23 -25.47 -0.26 11.95
C ARG A 23 -25.36 0.58 10.67
N GLY A 24 -24.31 1.39 10.55
CA GLY A 24 -24.15 2.38 9.49
C GLY A 24 -23.64 1.83 8.15
N PHE A 25 -23.13 0.60 8.12
CA PHE A 25 -22.73 -0.05 6.86
C PHE A 25 -23.52 -1.32 6.58
N ILE A 26 -23.31 -2.36 7.37
CA ILE A 26 -23.91 -3.68 7.10
C ILE A 26 -25.42 -3.63 7.27
N GLY A 27 -25.90 -3.01 8.36
CA GLY A 27 -27.31 -2.76 8.61
C GLY A 27 -27.96 -1.93 7.50
N ASP A 28 -27.36 -0.81 7.11
CA ASP A 28 -27.85 0.01 5.98
C ASP A 28 -27.95 -0.82 4.69
N LEU A 29 -26.90 -1.57 4.33
CA LEU A 29 -26.81 -2.39 3.12
C LEU A 29 -27.95 -3.43 3.07
N PHE A 30 -28.07 -4.25 4.11
CA PHE A 30 -29.07 -5.31 4.15
C PHE A 30 -30.50 -4.79 4.34
N TYR A 31 -30.67 -3.62 4.98
CA TYR A 31 -31.98 -2.97 5.06
C TYR A 31 -32.47 -2.52 3.68
N ARG A 32 -31.58 -1.98 2.82
CA ARG A 32 -31.93 -1.63 1.41
C ARG A 32 -32.36 -2.86 0.62
N ALA A 33 -31.67 -3.98 0.84
CA ALA A 33 -31.98 -5.26 0.22
C ALA A 33 -33.27 -5.91 0.72
N GLY A 34 -33.94 -5.33 1.73
CA GLY A 34 -35.19 -5.85 2.27
C GLY A 34 -35.03 -7.05 3.21
N TYR A 35 -33.83 -7.28 3.76
CA TYR A 35 -33.60 -8.36 4.72
C TYR A 35 -34.19 -8.03 6.09
N GLN A 36 -34.63 -9.07 6.81
CA GLN A 36 -34.88 -8.98 8.24
C GLN A 36 -33.56 -9.05 8.99
N ILE A 37 -33.19 -7.96 9.67
CA ILE A 37 -31.91 -7.85 10.37
C ILE A 37 -32.09 -8.29 11.83
N THR A 38 -31.19 -9.13 12.33
CA THR A 38 -31.01 -9.37 13.77
C THR A 38 -29.61 -9.00 14.20
N PHE A 39 -29.47 -7.97 15.03
CA PHE A 39 -28.21 -7.62 15.67
C PHE A 39 -27.99 -8.47 16.92
N ILE A 40 -26.74 -8.89 17.15
CA ILE A 40 -26.29 -9.51 18.40
C ILE A 40 -25.12 -8.68 18.93
N ASP A 41 -25.18 -8.25 20.19
CA ASP A 41 -24.11 -7.45 20.80
C ASP A 41 -23.85 -7.86 22.26
N ALA A 42 -22.69 -7.45 22.76
CA ALA A 42 -22.21 -7.65 24.11
C ALA A 42 -22.52 -6.50 25.06
N ASP A 43 -22.81 -5.33 24.54
CA ASP A 43 -23.24 -4.21 25.37
C ASP A 43 -24.73 -4.33 25.69
N LYS A 44 -25.05 -4.83 26.89
CA LYS A 44 -26.42 -4.95 27.39
C LYS A 44 -27.18 -3.62 27.40
N LYS A 45 -26.51 -2.51 27.73
CA LYS A 45 -27.15 -1.20 27.73
C LYS A 45 -27.53 -0.82 26.31
N LEU A 46 -26.64 -1.02 25.35
CA LEU A 46 -26.91 -0.78 23.92
C LEU A 46 -28.10 -1.62 23.44
N THR A 47 -28.11 -2.92 23.71
CA THR A 47 -29.17 -3.82 23.21
C THR A 47 -30.55 -3.47 23.78
N GLU A 48 -30.63 -3.19 25.08
CA GLU A 48 -31.89 -2.81 25.74
C GLU A 48 -32.41 -1.45 25.25
N THR A 49 -31.53 -0.45 25.18
CA THR A 49 -31.94 0.93 24.82
C THR A 49 -32.25 1.08 23.33
N LEU A 50 -31.43 0.49 22.45
CA LEU A 50 -31.71 0.47 21.00
C LEU A 50 -32.93 -0.41 20.67
N GLY A 51 -33.09 -1.54 21.37
CA GLY A 51 -34.26 -2.41 21.22
C GLY A 51 -35.56 -1.73 21.63
N ALA A 52 -35.54 -0.98 22.75
CA ALA A 52 -36.70 -0.20 23.20
C ALA A 52 -37.03 0.98 22.26
N GLN A 53 -36.01 1.65 21.72
CA GLN A 53 -36.22 2.73 20.73
C GLN A 53 -36.78 2.17 19.41
N GLY A 54 -36.32 0.99 18.97
CA GLY A 54 -36.83 0.29 17.79
C GLY A 54 -36.41 0.89 16.43
N PHE A 55 -35.69 2.01 16.44
CA PHE A 55 -35.16 2.65 15.24
C PHE A 55 -33.80 3.32 15.49
N TYR A 56 -33.05 3.57 14.43
CA TYR A 56 -31.90 4.49 14.44
C TYR A 56 -31.73 5.15 13.06
N THR A 57 -30.97 6.24 13.03
CA THR A 57 -30.76 7.06 11.84
C THR A 57 -29.35 6.84 11.27
N VAL A 58 -29.25 6.66 9.96
CA VAL A 58 -27.98 6.64 9.23
C VAL A 58 -27.90 7.84 8.30
N TYR A 59 -26.79 8.57 8.38
CA TYR A 59 -26.43 9.64 7.46
C TYR A 59 -25.27 9.17 6.58
N ASN A 60 -25.51 9.07 5.28
CA ASN A 60 -24.47 8.81 4.28
C ASN A 60 -24.08 10.14 3.65
N LEU A 61 -22.90 10.64 4.03
CA LEU A 61 -22.42 11.97 3.72
C LEU A 61 -21.33 11.87 2.66
N ARG A 62 -21.73 11.70 1.40
CA ARG A 62 -20.82 11.48 0.27
C ARG A 62 -20.11 12.77 -0.14
N SER A 63 -20.80 13.89 -0.04
CA SER A 63 -20.25 15.24 -0.20
C SER A 63 -21.19 16.26 0.46
N GLU A 64 -20.86 17.55 0.43
CA GLU A 64 -21.79 18.59 0.88
C GLU A 64 -23.10 18.59 0.09
N ALA A 65 -23.04 18.26 -1.20
CA ALA A 65 -24.20 18.23 -2.11
C ALA A 65 -24.94 16.88 -2.14
N ASP A 66 -24.30 15.78 -1.76
CA ASP A 66 -24.88 14.42 -1.71
C ASP A 66 -24.85 13.90 -0.27
N GLN A 67 -25.96 14.16 0.42
CA GLN A 67 -26.21 13.69 1.77
C GLN A 67 -27.53 12.92 1.78
N GLU A 68 -27.51 11.70 2.32
CA GLU A 68 -28.69 10.86 2.43
C GLU A 68 -28.93 10.54 3.90
N LYS A 69 -30.07 10.97 4.43
CA LYS A 69 -30.59 10.59 5.74
C LYS A 69 -31.56 9.42 5.58
N LYS A 70 -31.37 8.37 6.39
CA LYS A 70 -32.20 7.17 6.35
C LYS A 70 -32.57 6.71 7.75
N LEU A 71 -33.85 6.42 7.95
CA LEU A 71 -34.34 5.77 9.16
C LEU A 71 -34.28 4.26 8.98
N ILE A 72 -33.73 3.55 9.95
CA ILE A 72 -33.66 2.09 10.02
C ILE A 72 -34.52 1.63 11.19
N ASP A 73 -35.63 0.97 10.89
CA ASP A 73 -36.71 0.63 11.85
C ASP A 73 -37.19 -0.84 11.72
N ARG A 74 -36.53 -1.63 10.88
CA ARG A 74 -36.83 -3.06 10.65
C ARG A 74 -35.64 -3.92 11.06
N PHE A 75 -35.48 -4.08 12.36
CA PHE A 75 -34.48 -4.97 12.93
C PHE A 75 -34.94 -5.52 14.28
N SER A 76 -34.31 -6.60 14.71
CA SER A 76 -34.29 -7.05 16.09
C SER A 76 -32.88 -6.88 16.64
N ILE A 77 -32.74 -6.71 17.95
CA ILE A 77 -31.44 -6.66 18.62
C ILE A 77 -31.50 -7.53 19.87
N LEU A 78 -30.47 -8.33 20.07
CA LEU A 78 -30.36 -9.31 21.15
C LEU A 78 -29.04 -9.12 21.89
N HIS A 79 -29.07 -9.29 23.21
CA HIS A 79 -27.85 -9.50 23.97
C HIS A 79 -27.38 -10.94 23.79
N PHE A 80 -26.07 -11.19 23.66
CA PHE A 80 -25.56 -12.55 23.43
C PHE A 80 -25.93 -13.55 24.55
N GLU A 81 -26.26 -13.08 25.76
CA GLU A 81 -26.71 -13.93 26.87
C GLU A 81 -28.15 -14.42 26.71
N GLU A 82 -28.94 -13.86 25.80
CA GLU A 82 -30.28 -14.33 25.46
C GLU A 82 -30.22 -15.61 24.59
N ARG A 83 -29.54 -16.64 25.10
CA ARG A 83 -29.09 -17.84 24.35
C ARG A 83 -30.18 -18.46 23.48
N ILE A 84 -31.40 -18.63 24.01
CA ILE A 84 -32.52 -19.22 23.26
C ILE A 84 -32.89 -18.38 22.04
N LYS A 85 -32.98 -17.05 22.21
CA LYS A 85 -33.35 -16.13 21.12
C LYS A 85 -32.21 -16.00 20.11
N VAL A 86 -30.98 -15.90 20.58
CA VAL A 86 -29.78 -15.86 19.75
C VAL A 86 -29.71 -17.12 18.89
N GLN A 87 -29.87 -18.29 19.50
CA GLN A 87 -29.84 -19.56 18.79
C GLN A 87 -30.98 -19.68 17.78
N ALA A 88 -32.19 -19.22 18.11
CA ALA A 88 -33.30 -19.17 17.17
C ALA A 88 -33.00 -18.26 15.95
N ALA A 89 -32.38 -17.09 16.16
CA ALA A 89 -31.99 -16.18 15.10
C ALA A 89 -30.87 -16.75 14.21
N LEU A 90 -29.87 -17.40 14.81
CA LEU A 90 -28.80 -18.07 14.07
C LEU A 90 -29.32 -19.26 13.25
N ASN A 91 -30.31 -19.97 13.79
CA ASN A 91 -30.93 -21.11 13.12
C ASN A 91 -31.83 -20.72 11.94
N SER A 92 -32.33 -19.49 11.90
CA SER A 92 -33.21 -18.97 10.86
C SER A 92 -32.49 -18.26 9.72
N THR A 93 -31.14 -18.22 9.74
CA THR A 93 -30.31 -17.59 8.72
C THR A 93 -29.35 -18.57 8.04
N GLN A 94 -28.95 -18.20 6.81
CA GLN A 94 -27.85 -18.79 6.04
C GLN A 94 -26.67 -17.82 5.90
N LEU A 95 -26.83 -16.59 6.41
CA LEU A 95 -25.86 -15.51 6.28
C LEU A 95 -25.67 -14.78 7.60
N MET A 96 -24.41 -14.61 7.98
CA MET A 96 -23.98 -13.84 9.13
C MET A 96 -22.93 -12.83 8.68
N ALA A 97 -22.93 -11.64 9.29
CA ALA A 97 -21.82 -10.72 9.23
C ALA A 97 -21.21 -10.56 10.63
N VAL A 98 -19.90 -10.69 10.76
CA VAL A 98 -19.17 -10.47 12.01
C VAL A 98 -18.46 -9.13 11.94
N VAL A 99 -18.91 -8.17 12.75
CA VAL A 99 -18.52 -6.76 12.71
C VAL A 99 -18.03 -6.31 14.10
N VAL A 100 -16.99 -6.99 14.60
CA VAL A 100 -16.40 -6.74 15.93
C VAL A 100 -14.94 -6.32 15.81
N PHE A 101 -14.42 -5.69 16.87
CA PHE A 101 -13.00 -5.36 16.95
C PHE A 101 -12.17 -6.59 17.35
N PRO A 102 -10.85 -6.64 17.01
CA PRO A 102 -9.98 -7.78 17.31
C PRO A 102 -10.04 -8.32 18.75
N PRO A 103 -10.12 -7.49 19.81
CA PRO A 103 -10.21 -8.01 21.18
C PRO A 103 -11.45 -8.85 21.47
N ALA A 104 -12.52 -8.72 20.68
CA ALA A 104 -13.74 -9.50 20.82
C ALA A 104 -13.75 -10.77 19.95
N PHE A 105 -12.69 -11.04 19.18
CA PHE A 105 -12.66 -12.17 18.24
C PHE A 105 -12.74 -13.52 18.94
N GLU A 106 -12.04 -13.71 20.06
CA GLU A 106 -12.00 -14.99 20.76
C GLU A 106 -13.36 -15.36 21.34
N ASP A 107 -14.02 -14.45 22.08
CA ASP A 107 -15.37 -14.69 22.62
C ASP A 107 -16.41 -14.89 21.50
N THR A 108 -16.30 -14.11 20.42
CA THR A 108 -17.19 -14.26 19.25
C THR A 108 -16.97 -15.62 18.57
N ALA A 109 -15.73 -16.03 18.36
CA ALA A 109 -15.36 -17.31 17.74
C ALA A 109 -15.87 -18.50 18.59
N LYS A 110 -15.72 -18.43 19.91
CA LYS A 110 -16.25 -19.44 20.84
C LYS A 110 -17.75 -19.64 20.68
N ARG A 111 -18.53 -18.55 20.65
CA ARG A 111 -19.99 -18.62 20.52
C ARG A 111 -20.44 -19.11 19.15
N ILE A 112 -19.72 -18.72 18.10
CA ILE A 112 -19.96 -19.23 16.75
C ILE A 112 -19.64 -20.74 16.69
N ALA A 113 -18.58 -21.20 17.36
CA ALA A 113 -18.27 -22.63 17.47
C ALA A 113 -19.37 -23.41 18.19
N GLU A 114 -19.90 -22.88 19.31
CA GLU A 114 -21.09 -23.44 20.00
C GLU A 114 -22.29 -23.54 19.03
N HIS A 115 -22.55 -22.50 18.24
CA HIS A 115 -23.61 -22.54 17.24
C HIS A 115 -23.36 -23.59 16.15
N ILE A 116 -22.12 -23.74 15.68
CA ILE A 116 -21.73 -24.73 14.66
C ILE A 116 -21.99 -26.16 15.19
N GLU A 117 -21.62 -26.44 16.43
CA GLU A 117 -21.90 -27.72 17.10
C GLU A 117 -23.40 -28.01 17.16
N GLU A 118 -24.22 -27.04 17.52
CA GLU A 118 -25.68 -27.24 17.52
C GLU A 118 -26.25 -27.38 16.12
N ARG A 119 -25.76 -26.57 15.17
CA ARG A 119 -26.23 -26.57 13.78
C ARG A 119 -25.95 -27.90 13.09
N ARG A 120 -24.80 -28.55 13.36
CA ARG A 120 -24.46 -29.84 12.74
C ARG A 120 -25.42 -30.97 13.10
N LEU A 121 -26.11 -30.86 14.23
CA LEU A 121 -27.10 -31.87 14.67
C LEU A 121 -28.41 -31.79 13.87
N ARG A 122 -28.61 -30.71 13.10
CA ARG A 122 -29.76 -30.51 12.23
C ARG A 122 -29.46 -31.07 10.83
N LYS A 123 -30.04 -32.23 10.50
CA LYS A 123 -29.79 -32.94 9.23
C LYS A 123 -30.02 -32.09 7.98
N ASP A 124 -30.98 -31.18 8.00
CA ASP A 124 -31.36 -30.35 6.85
C ASP A 124 -30.92 -28.88 6.99
N ALA A 125 -29.92 -28.60 7.84
CA ALA A 125 -29.40 -27.24 7.96
C ALA A 125 -28.68 -26.82 6.65
N PRO A 126 -29.13 -25.74 5.98
CA PRO A 126 -28.41 -25.21 4.83
C PRO A 126 -27.01 -24.71 5.25
N PRO A 127 -26.04 -24.62 4.32
CA PRO A 127 -24.74 -24.04 4.59
C PRO A 127 -24.86 -22.64 5.21
N LEU A 128 -23.91 -22.27 6.06
CA LEU A 128 -23.84 -20.96 6.70
C LEU A 128 -22.66 -20.19 6.11
N ASP A 129 -22.91 -19.00 5.58
CA ASP A 129 -21.84 -18.08 5.21
C ASP A 129 -21.65 -16.99 6.27
N ILE A 130 -20.40 -16.78 6.64
CA ILE A 130 -19.96 -15.76 7.60
C ILE A 130 -19.09 -14.77 6.83
N ILE A 131 -19.54 -13.52 6.75
CA ILE A 131 -18.75 -12.41 6.18
C ILE A 131 -18.00 -11.71 7.33
N LEU A 132 -16.68 -11.84 7.35
CA LEU A 132 -15.82 -11.17 8.32
C LEU A 132 -15.60 -9.71 7.92
N CYS A 133 -16.18 -8.79 8.69
CA CYS A 133 -16.14 -7.36 8.48
C CYS A 133 -15.19 -6.71 9.50
N ALA A 134 -13.89 -6.95 9.33
CA ALA A 134 -12.86 -6.47 10.24
C ALA A 134 -11.89 -5.52 9.53
N ASN A 135 -11.37 -4.54 10.26
CA ASN A 135 -10.33 -3.63 9.75
C ASN A 135 -8.92 -4.12 10.15
N ILE A 136 -8.65 -5.40 9.92
CA ILE A 136 -7.33 -6.02 10.06
C ILE A 136 -6.99 -6.73 8.75
N HIS A 137 -5.71 -6.85 8.44
CA HIS A 137 -5.24 -7.54 7.24
C HIS A 137 -5.50 -9.05 7.39
N HIS A 138 -6.13 -9.66 6.39
CA HIS A 138 -6.33 -11.11 6.28
C HIS A 138 -6.83 -11.78 7.60
N PRO A 139 -8.02 -11.39 8.12
CA PRO A 139 -8.54 -11.87 9.40
C PRO A 139 -8.90 -13.35 9.43
N GLU A 140 -9.20 -13.97 8.28
CA GLU A 140 -9.85 -15.27 8.23
C GLU A 140 -9.03 -16.41 8.85
N PRO A 141 -7.72 -16.57 8.57
CA PRO A 141 -6.98 -17.70 9.13
C PRO A 141 -6.90 -17.64 10.66
N GLY A 142 -6.73 -16.43 11.21
CA GLY A 142 -6.71 -16.22 12.66
C GLY A 142 -8.08 -16.52 13.29
N PHE A 143 -9.16 -16.06 12.66
CA PHE A 143 -10.51 -16.28 13.16
C PHE A 143 -10.94 -17.75 13.06
N ARG A 144 -10.63 -18.42 11.94
CA ARG A 144 -10.86 -19.86 11.75
C ARG A 144 -10.13 -20.67 12.83
N LYS A 145 -8.85 -20.39 13.08
CA LYS A 145 -8.07 -21.07 14.11
C LYS A 145 -8.72 -20.94 15.50
N LEU A 146 -9.27 -19.77 15.83
CA LEU A 146 -10.00 -19.58 17.08
C LEU A 146 -11.25 -20.45 17.12
N ILE A 147 -12.06 -20.48 16.04
CA ILE A 147 -13.24 -21.35 15.95
C ILE A 147 -12.85 -22.83 16.12
N ASP A 148 -11.85 -23.30 15.37
CA ASP A 148 -11.40 -24.69 15.39
C ASP A 148 -11.00 -25.11 16.82
N SER A 149 -10.36 -24.23 17.59
CA SER A 149 -9.94 -24.52 18.97
C SER A 149 -11.09 -24.79 19.95
N PHE A 150 -12.32 -24.43 19.59
CA PHE A 150 -13.53 -24.65 20.38
C PHE A 150 -14.45 -25.76 19.81
N LEU A 151 -14.11 -26.36 18.66
CA LEU A 151 -14.91 -27.40 18.02
C LEU A 151 -14.47 -28.82 18.41
N SER A 152 -15.40 -29.76 18.35
CA SER A 152 -15.09 -31.19 18.30
C SER A 152 -14.59 -31.58 16.90
N GLU A 153 -14.01 -32.77 16.75
CA GLU A 153 -13.55 -33.30 15.45
C GLU A 153 -14.67 -33.32 14.39
N GLU A 154 -15.90 -33.70 14.79
CA GLU A 154 -17.07 -33.66 13.93
C GLU A 154 -17.54 -32.22 13.64
N GLY A 155 -17.39 -31.31 14.60
CA GLY A 155 -17.62 -29.88 14.43
C GLY A 155 -16.69 -29.27 13.39
N GLU A 156 -15.38 -29.55 13.46
CA GLU A 156 -14.41 -29.08 12.47
C GLU A 156 -14.72 -29.61 11.07
N LYS A 157 -15.09 -30.90 10.97
CA LYS A 157 -15.48 -31.50 9.70
C LYS A 157 -16.72 -30.81 9.12
N TYR A 158 -17.72 -30.53 9.96
CA TYR A 158 -18.90 -29.78 9.56
C TYR A 158 -18.54 -28.36 9.11
N LEU A 159 -17.69 -27.65 9.85
CA LEU A 159 -17.21 -26.31 9.49
C LEU A 159 -16.59 -26.31 8.09
N ARG A 160 -15.65 -27.22 7.81
CA ARG A 160 -14.98 -27.31 6.49
C ARG A 160 -15.95 -27.55 5.33
N GLN A 161 -16.98 -28.36 5.57
CA GLN A 161 -17.93 -28.79 4.53
C GLN A 161 -19.06 -27.77 4.31
N ASN A 162 -19.62 -27.22 5.39
CA ASN A 162 -20.92 -26.52 5.38
C ASN A 162 -20.85 -25.06 5.82
N VAL A 163 -19.67 -24.54 6.20
CA VAL A 163 -19.53 -23.14 6.61
C VAL A 163 -18.53 -22.42 5.72
N GLY A 164 -18.97 -21.33 5.10
CA GLY A 164 -18.10 -20.38 4.42
C GLY A 164 -17.68 -19.28 5.39
N ILE A 165 -16.38 -18.95 5.41
CA ILE A 165 -15.87 -17.80 6.17
C ILE A 165 -15.18 -16.90 5.15
N ALA A 166 -15.89 -15.88 4.70
CA ALA A 166 -15.43 -14.97 3.66
C ALA A 166 -14.86 -13.68 4.25
N GLU A 167 -13.68 -13.30 3.76
CA GLU A 167 -13.09 -12.00 4.05
C GLU A 167 -13.85 -10.89 3.30
N SER A 168 -13.82 -9.69 3.88
CA SER A 168 -14.41 -8.52 3.25
C SER A 168 -13.56 -7.26 3.41
N LEU A 169 -13.68 -6.37 2.43
CA LEU A 169 -12.97 -5.09 2.42
C LEU A 169 -13.86 -3.97 2.95
N ILE A 170 -13.53 -3.47 4.15
CA ILE A 170 -14.26 -2.36 4.79
C ILE A 170 -13.60 -1.01 4.43
N ILE A 171 -14.31 -0.21 3.65
CA ILE A 171 -13.91 1.16 3.25
C ILE A 171 -14.83 2.22 3.86
N ARG A 172 -16.10 1.90 4.12
CA ARG A 172 -17.05 2.87 4.71
C ARG A 172 -16.56 3.29 6.09
N MET A 173 -16.30 4.59 6.25
CA MET A 173 -15.81 5.19 7.49
C MET A 173 -16.99 5.75 8.29
N ALA A 174 -16.95 5.59 9.61
CA ALA A 174 -17.87 6.28 10.51
C ALA A 174 -17.28 7.62 10.95
N VAL A 175 -18.11 8.67 10.93
CA VAL A 175 -17.77 10.02 11.39
C VAL A 175 -18.50 10.25 12.72
N GLU A 176 -17.92 11.04 13.62
CA GLU A 176 -18.58 11.38 14.88
C GLU A 176 -19.79 12.29 14.63
N PRO A 177 -20.99 11.91 15.10
CA PRO A 177 -22.16 12.77 15.04
C PRO A 177 -22.05 13.99 15.95
N THR A 178 -22.68 15.09 15.54
CA THR A 178 -22.78 16.30 16.39
C THR A 178 -23.66 16.03 17.61
N ASP A 179 -23.51 16.85 18.63
CA ASP A 179 -24.28 16.71 19.86
C ASP A 179 -25.78 16.96 19.63
N GLU A 180 -26.14 17.83 18.69
CA GLU A 180 -27.52 18.04 18.25
C GLU A 180 -28.12 16.76 17.65
N MET A 181 -27.38 16.10 16.75
CA MET A 181 -27.83 14.84 16.14
C MET A 181 -27.99 13.72 17.18
N LYS A 182 -27.08 13.65 18.16
CA LYS A 182 -27.16 12.68 19.27
C LYS A 182 -28.33 12.96 20.22
N LYS A 183 -28.72 14.23 20.40
CA LYS A 183 -29.92 14.60 21.18
C LYS A 183 -31.20 14.18 20.47
N GLU A 184 -31.25 14.28 19.14
CA GLU A 184 -32.38 13.82 18.33
C GLU A 184 -32.48 12.30 18.28
N ASP A 185 -31.34 11.62 18.07
CA ASP A 185 -31.25 10.17 18.03
C ASP A 185 -29.92 9.71 18.63
N PRO A 186 -29.90 9.12 19.84
CA PRO A 186 -28.67 8.70 20.50
C PRO A 186 -27.93 7.57 19.75
N PHE A 187 -28.59 6.88 18.81
CA PHE A 187 -28.00 5.80 18.02
C PHE A 187 -27.63 6.22 16.59
N VAL A 188 -27.76 7.52 16.27
CA VAL A 188 -27.41 8.08 14.97
C VAL A 188 -25.99 7.67 14.55
N VAL A 189 -25.85 7.28 13.29
CA VAL A 189 -24.56 6.95 12.67
C VAL A 189 -24.33 7.83 11.45
N MET A 190 -23.21 8.55 11.43
CA MET A 190 -22.74 9.25 10.24
C MET A 190 -21.65 8.45 9.56
N THR A 191 -21.69 8.37 8.23
CA THR A 191 -20.67 7.70 7.43
C THR A 191 -20.29 8.51 6.21
N ASN A 192 -19.16 8.18 5.57
CA ASN A 192 -18.77 8.75 4.27
C ASN A 192 -19.61 8.22 3.09
N GLY A 193 -20.58 7.33 3.33
CA GLY A 193 -21.50 6.84 2.32
C GLY A 193 -20.88 5.92 1.26
N TYR A 194 -19.67 5.40 1.47
CA TYR A 194 -19.02 4.46 0.54
C TYR A 194 -19.90 3.22 0.31
N LYS A 195 -20.22 2.90 -0.94
CA LYS A 195 -21.35 2.02 -1.26
C LYS A 195 -21.01 0.53 -1.24
N LEU A 196 -19.75 0.16 -1.52
CA LEU A 196 -19.40 -1.22 -1.85
C LEU A 196 -18.78 -1.97 -0.66
N LEU A 197 -19.31 -3.14 -0.34
CA LEU A 197 -18.69 -4.17 0.47
C LEU A 197 -18.09 -5.21 -0.48
N THR A 198 -16.76 -5.29 -0.55
CA THR A 198 -16.12 -6.33 -1.36
C THR A 198 -16.02 -7.61 -0.54
N VAL A 199 -16.41 -8.76 -1.09
CA VAL A 199 -16.45 -10.05 -0.38
C VAL A 199 -15.74 -11.12 -1.20
N ASP A 200 -14.96 -11.98 -0.52
CA ASP A 200 -14.33 -13.14 -1.15
C ASP A 200 -15.37 -14.19 -1.57
N LYS A 201 -15.57 -14.29 -2.89
CA LYS A 201 -16.51 -15.23 -3.50
C LYS A 201 -16.08 -16.68 -3.31
N LYS A 202 -14.78 -16.97 -3.30
CA LYS A 202 -14.26 -18.35 -3.24
C LYS A 202 -14.50 -19.00 -1.89
N ALA A 203 -14.64 -18.19 -0.85
CA ALA A 203 -14.84 -18.64 0.51
C ALA A 203 -16.31 -18.94 0.86
N LEU A 204 -17.26 -18.47 0.05
CA LEU A 204 -18.70 -18.70 0.26
C LEU A 204 -19.13 -20.10 -0.16
N LYS A 205 -20.09 -20.68 0.57
CA LYS A 205 -20.69 -22.00 0.32
C LYS A 205 -22.05 -21.90 -0.35
N ASN A 206 -22.83 -20.86 -0.05
CA ASN A 206 -24.10 -20.62 -0.70
C ASN A 206 -23.92 -19.75 -1.94
N ASN A 207 -25.01 -19.63 -2.71
CA ASN A 207 -25.09 -18.58 -3.72
C ASN A 207 -25.08 -17.22 -3.00
N PRO A 208 -24.11 -16.34 -3.32
CA PRO A 208 -24.04 -15.03 -2.69
C PRO A 208 -25.30 -14.22 -2.97
N PRO A 209 -25.74 -13.39 -2.02
CA PRO A 209 -26.95 -12.60 -2.20
C PRO A 209 -26.75 -11.53 -3.27
N ASP A 210 -27.70 -11.41 -4.19
CA ASP A 210 -27.72 -10.38 -5.23
C ASP A 210 -28.21 -9.05 -4.64
N ILE A 211 -27.29 -8.33 -4.00
CA ILE A 211 -27.56 -7.07 -3.29
C ILE A 211 -26.76 -5.95 -3.93
N GLU A 212 -27.46 -4.86 -4.28
CA GLU A 212 -26.80 -3.61 -4.65
C GLU A 212 -25.89 -3.14 -3.51
N GLY A 213 -24.59 -3.11 -3.77
CA GLY A 213 -23.57 -2.76 -2.78
C GLY A 213 -22.69 -3.93 -2.31
N ILE A 214 -22.96 -5.17 -2.70
CA ILE A 214 -22.00 -6.29 -2.53
C ILE A 214 -21.23 -6.49 -3.83
N ARG A 215 -19.89 -6.39 -3.76
CA ARG A 215 -18.98 -6.68 -4.87
C ARG A 215 -18.24 -7.97 -4.58
N LEU A 216 -18.55 -9.03 -5.32
CA LEU A 216 -17.84 -10.30 -5.21
C LEU A 216 -16.49 -10.22 -5.93
N THR A 217 -15.45 -10.77 -5.33
CA THR A 217 -14.12 -10.90 -5.93
C THR A 217 -13.55 -12.28 -5.70
N GLU A 218 -12.68 -12.73 -6.60
CA GLU A 218 -11.92 -13.98 -6.48
C GLU A 218 -10.45 -13.73 -6.11
N ARG A 219 -10.10 -12.46 -5.84
CA ARG A 219 -8.74 -11.96 -5.53
C ARG A 219 -8.75 -11.00 -4.33
N ILE A 220 -9.42 -11.38 -3.24
CA ILE A 220 -9.61 -10.51 -2.06
C ILE A 220 -8.28 -10.00 -1.47
N ALA A 221 -7.25 -10.85 -1.40
CA ALA A 221 -5.94 -10.45 -0.90
C ALA A 221 -5.32 -9.30 -1.73
N SER A 222 -5.45 -9.35 -3.06
CA SER A 222 -4.98 -8.25 -3.93
C SER A 222 -5.81 -6.97 -3.76
N GLU A 223 -7.10 -7.10 -3.45
CA GLU A 223 -7.98 -5.97 -3.15
C GLU A 223 -7.63 -5.29 -1.82
N GLU A 224 -7.28 -6.07 -0.79
CA GLU A 224 -6.77 -5.55 0.48
C GLU A 224 -5.46 -4.78 0.30
N ILE A 225 -4.51 -5.36 -0.43
CA ILE A 225 -3.25 -4.69 -0.75
C ILE A 225 -3.50 -3.43 -1.56
N ARG A 226 -4.37 -3.47 -2.59
CA ARG A 226 -4.75 -2.27 -3.36
C ARG A 226 -5.26 -1.18 -2.43
N LYS A 227 -6.19 -1.47 -1.52
CA LYS A 227 -6.74 -0.49 -0.56
C LYS A 227 -5.70 0.04 0.41
N MET A 228 -4.83 -0.82 0.95
CA MET A 228 -3.75 -0.40 1.83
C MET A 228 -2.77 0.54 1.12
N TYR A 229 -2.39 0.20 -0.11
CA TYR A 229 -1.32 0.85 -0.85
C TYR A 229 -1.79 2.07 -1.66
N THR A 230 -3.09 2.32 -1.73
CA THR A 230 -3.67 3.51 -2.37
C THR A 230 -4.46 4.35 -1.37
N TYR A 231 -5.61 3.87 -0.88
CA TYR A 231 -6.51 4.61 -0.01
C TYR A 231 -5.87 5.00 1.32
N ASN A 232 -5.29 4.03 2.04
CA ASN A 232 -4.62 4.32 3.31
C ASN A 232 -3.32 5.10 3.08
N MET A 233 -2.60 4.77 2.00
CA MET A 233 -1.34 5.41 1.60
C MET A 233 -1.54 6.91 1.33
N VAL A 234 -2.41 7.27 0.40
CA VAL A 234 -2.59 8.67 -0.02
C VAL A 234 -3.09 9.54 1.13
N HIS A 235 -3.92 8.98 2.02
CA HIS A 235 -4.37 9.69 3.21
C HIS A 235 -3.19 10.04 4.14
N ALA A 236 -2.24 9.12 4.32
CA ALA A 236 -1.01 9.38 5.06
C ALA A 236 -0.10 10.37 4.33
N VAL A 237 -0.02 10.30 2.98
CA VAL A 237 0.72 11.28 2.17
C VAL A 237 0.19 12.69 2.40
N TYR A 238 -1.13 12.91 2.31
CA TYR A 238 -1.72 14.23 2.56
C TYR A 238 -1.42 14.76 3.97
N ALA A 239 -1.47 13.90 4.99
CA ALA A 239 -1.14 14.30 6.35
C ALA A 239 0.34 14.67 6.51
N TYR A 240 1.26 13.84 6.02
CA TYR A 240 2.69 14.08 6.21
C TYR A 240 3.21 15.28 5.40
N LEU A 241 2.77 15.43 4.15
CA LEU A 241 3.15 16.58 3.33
C LEU A 241 2.50 17.86 3.84
N GLY A 242 1.24 17.81 4.27
CA GLY A 242 0.57 18.95 4.87
C GLY A 242 1.18 19.38 6.19
N LYS A 243 1.64 18.43 7.02
CA LYS A 243 2.37 18.76 8.25
C LYS A 243 3.62 19.57 7.96
N LEU A 244 4.38 19.21 6.92
CA LEU A 244 5.57 19.95 6.50
C LEU A 244 5.24 21.39 6.05
N LYS A 245 4.01 21.63 5.57
CA LYS A 245 3.47 22.94 5.22
C LYS A 245 2.75 23.64 6.38
N ASN A 246 2.75 23.07 7.59
CA ASN A 246 2.06 23.56 8.78
C ASN A 246 0.54 23.66 8.65
N TYR A 247 -0.07 22.84 7.79
CA TYR A 247 -1.53 22.73 7.73
C TYR A 247 -2.08 22.00 8.96
N THR A 248 -3.37 22.21 9.24
CA THR A 248 -4.07 21.60 10.38
C THR A 248 -5.00 20.49 9.92
N THR A 249 -5.58 20.62 8.73
CA THR A 249 -6.58 19.73 8.15
C THR A 249 -6.08 19.06 6.88
N VAL A 250 -6.58 17.87 6.58
CA VAL A 250 -6.30 17.16 5.32
C VAL A 250 -6.85 17.94 4.12
N MET A 251 -7.95 18.68 4.29
CA MET A 251 -8.52 19.50 3.21
C MET A 251 -7.58 20.63 2.75
N GLU A 252 -6.82 21.25 3.66
CA GLU A 252 -5.78 22.22 3.28
C GLU A 252 -4.71 21.55 2.42
N SER A 253 -4.27 20.34 2.79
CA SER A 253 -3.31 19.54 2.00
C SER A 253 -3.82 19.24 0.59
N ILE A 254 -5.09 18.85 0.45
CA ILE A 254 -5.70 18.50 -0.85
C ILE A 254 -5.77 19.73 -1.77
N ASN A 255 -6.00 20.92 -1.19
CA ASN A 255 -6.10 22.17 -1.95
C ASN A 255 -4.72 22.79 -2.30
N ASP A 256 -3.62 22.29 -1.72
CA ASP A 256 -2.27 22.73 -2.09
C ASP A 256 -1.76 22.00 -3.34
N LYS A 257 -1.32 22.77 -4.33
CA LYS A 257 -0.90 22.24 -5.64
C LYS A 257 0.35 21.34 -5.57
N ALA A 258 1.30 21.66 -4.69
CA ALA A 258 2.53 20.88 -4.57
C ALA A 258 2.27 19.55 -3.85
N VAL A 259 1.45 19.58 -2.80
CA VAL A 259 1.01 18.39 -2.08
C VAL A 259 0.17 17.50 -3.00
N GLN A 260 -0.77 18.08 -3.74
CA GLN A 260 -1.61 17.32 -4.69
C GLN A 260 -0.77 16.65 -5.78
N SER A 261 0.19 17.36 -6.37
CA SER A 261 1.10 16.80 -7.37
C SER A 261 1.88 15.60 -6.83
N ALA A 262 2.42 15.71 -5.61
CA ALA A 262 3.14 14.61 -4.98
C ALA A 262 2.23 13.42 -4.61
N ALA A 263 1.01 13.67 -4.13
CA ALA A 263 0.04 12.62 -3.83
C ALA A 263 -0.40 11.85 -5.08
N LEU A 264 -0.66 12.56 -6.18
CA LEU A 264 -0.98 11.95 -7.47
C LEU A 264 0.21 11.16 -8.04
N GLY A 265 1.43 11.68 -7.92
CA GLY A 265 2.65 10.97 -8.31
C GLY A 265 2.86 9.68 -7.53
N ALA A 266 2.61 9.68 -6.22
CA ALA A 266 2.68 8.47 -5.39
C ALA A 266 1.60 7.44 -5.76
N LEU A 267 0.38 7.89 -6.09
CA LEU A 267 -0.68 7.03 -6.60
C LEU A 267 -0.34 6.44 -7.98
N GLU A 268 0.26 7.22 -8.88
CA GLU A 268 0.71 6.77 -10.20
C GLU A 268 1.77 5.66 -10.08
N GLU A 269 2.81 5.89 -9.26
CA GLU A 269 3.88 4.92 -8.99
C GLU A 269 3.32 3.58 -8.50
N VAL A 270 2.52 3.61 -7.43
CA VAL A 270 1.99 2.38 -6.85
C VAL A 270 0.96 1.71 -7.75
N SER A 271 0.19 2.47 -8.53
CA SER A 271 -0.81 1.90 -9.43
C SER A 271 -0.16 1.06 -10.51
N ARG A 272 0.94 1.57 -11.10
CA ARG A 272 1.72 0.81 -12.09
C ARG A 272 2.30 -0.46 -11.47
N ALA A 273 2.72 -0.42 -10.21
CA ALA A 273 3.25 -1.59 -9.50
C ALA A 273 2.16 -2.62 -9.20
N LEU A 274 0.97 -2.18 -8.77
CA LEU A 274 -0.19 -3.03 -8.53
C LEU A 274 -0.70 -3.71 -9.81
N GLN A 275 -0.67 -3.00 -10.95
CA GLN A 275 -1.02 -3.57 -12.26
C GLN A 275 -0.08 -4.72 -12.64
N LYS A 276 1.24 -4.52 -12.48
CA LYS A 276 2.25 -5.55 -12.79
C LYS A 276 2.19 -6.75 -11.84
N GLU A 277 2.01 -6.51 -10.54
CA GLU A 277 2.06 -7.58 -9.53
C GLU A 277 0.76 -8.40 -9.47
N TYR A 278 -0.39 -7.73 -9.56
CA TYR A 278 -1.70 -8.34 -9.27
C TYR A 278 -2.66 -8.34 -10.47
N ASN A 279 -2.18 -7.96 -11.66
CA ASN A 279 -2.94 -7.95 -12.90
C ASN A 279 -4.24 -7.11 -12.78
N PHE A 280 -4.18 -5.99 -12.06
CA PHE A 280 -5.21 -4.97 -12.21
C PHE A 280 -5.08 -4.33 -13.59
N THR A 281 -6.20 -4.07 -14.25
CA THR A 281 -6.18 -3.32 -15.50
C THR A 281 -6.00 -1.83 -15.23
N GLU A 282 -5.53 -1.08 -16.23
CA GLU A 282 -5.43 0.38 -16.15
C GLU A 282 -6.79 1.02 -15.84
N GLN A 283 -7.88 0.55 -16.48
CA GLN A 283 -9.23 1.04 -16.25
C GLN A 283 -9.71 0.79 -14.81
N GLU A 284 -9.41 -0.39 -14.25
CA GLU A 284 -9.72 -0.70 -12.85
C GLU A 284 -8.99 0.24 -11.89
N MET A 285 -7.70 0.50 -12.13
CA MET A 285 -6.92 1.39 -11.29
C MET A 285 -7.34 2.86 -11.43
N ASN A 286 -7.65 3.32 -12.64
CA ASN A 286 -8.12 4.69 -12.86
C ASN A 286 -9.45 4.96 -12.16
N ARG A 287 -10.43 4.05 -12.31
CA ARG A 287 -11.72 4.16 -11.60
C ARG A 287 -11.52 4.14 -10.08
N TRP A 288 -10.72 3.19 -9.60
CA TRP A 288 -10.42 3.07 -8.18
C TRP A 288 -9.75 4.34 -7.63
N ASN A 289 -8.72 4.86 -8.29
CA ASN A 289 -8.01 6.07 -7.83
C ASN A 289 -8.90 7.30 -7.86
N GLN A 290 -9.79 7.43 -8.85
CA GLN A 290 -10.79 8.49 -8.85
C GLN A 290 -11.69 8.39 -7.62
N GLU A 291 -12.24 7.21 -7.31
CA GLU A 291 -13.04 7.01 -6.10
C GLU A 291 -12.23 7.33 -4.84
N VAL A 292 -10.97 6.89 -4.74
CA VAL A 292 -10.10 7.21 -3.60
C VAL A 292 -9.98 8.72 -3.42
N LEU A 293 -9.66 9.46 -4.49
CA LEU A 293 -9.46 10.91 -4.43
C LEU A 293 -10.76 11.65 -4.08
N GLU A 294 -11.89 11.27 -4.66
CA GLU A 294 -13.21 11.83 -4.34
C GLU A 294 -13.57 11.61 -2.86
N ASN A 295 -13.31 10.42 -2.33
CA ASN A 295 -13.54 10.12 -0.91
C ASN A 295 -12.63 10.95 0.01
N MET A 296 -11.35 11.14 -0.35
CA MET A 296 -10.40 11.94 0.42
C MET A 296 -10.76 13.43 0.43
N ALA A 297 -11.31 13.94 -0.68
CA ALA A 297 -11.71 15.33 -0.84
C ALA A 297 -13.04 15.69 -0.16
N ASN A 298 -13.63 14.77 0.60
CA ASN A 298 -14.89 15.01 1.29
C ASN A 298 -14.69 15.87 2.56
N PRO A 299 -15.11 17.15 2.57
CA PRO A 299 -14.86 18.06 3.70
C PRO A 299 -15.59 17.65 4.98
N ILE A 300 -16.60 16.79 4.87
CA ILE A 300 -17.41 16.32 6.00
C ILE A 300 -16.60 15.40 6.92
N LEU A 301 -15.53 14.77 6.41
CA LEU A 301 -14.64 13.95 7.23
C LEU A 301 -13.96 14.75 8.34
N ARG A 302 -13.75 16.07 8.14
CA ARG A 302 -13.11 17.00 9.10
C ARG A 302 -11.80 16.45 9.67
N ASP A 303 -11.04 15.76 8.84
CA ASP A 303 -9.86 15.05 9.26
C ASP A 303 -8.68 15.98 9.52
N THR A 304 -8.15 15.91 10.74
CA THR A 304 -6.95 16.65 11.13
C THR A 304 -5.68 15.90 10.75
N ILE A 305 -4.64 16.66 10.45
CA ILE A 305 -3.33 16.10 10.11
C ILE A 305 -2.75 15.29 11.27
N ASN A 306 -2.93 15.72 12.52
CA ASN A 306 -2.42 14.97 13.67
C ASN A 306 -3.12 13.61 13.81
N ARG A 307 -4.44 13.55 13.61
CA ARG A 307 -5.20 12.29 13.66
C ARG A 307 -4.79 11.34 12.53
N VAL A 308 -4.70 11.86 11.31
CA VAL A 308 -4.41 11.06 10.11
C VAL A 308 -2.94 10.71 9.98
N GLY A 309 -2.03 11.54 10.48
CA GLY A 309 -0.58 11.27 10.52
C GLY A 309 -0.15 10.44 11.72
N GLY A 310 -0.97 10.33 12.76
CA GLY A 310 -0.63 9.69 14.03
C GLY A 310 -0.26 8.20 13.92
N ASP A 311 0.45 7.69 14.90
CA ASP A 311 1.11 6.38 14.90
C ASP A 311 2.04 6.18 13.69
N PRO A 312 3.01 7.09 13.46
CA PRO A 312 3.92 7.02 12.32
C PRO A 312 4.83 5.79 12.37
N LYS A 313 5.18 5.28 13.56
CA LYS A 313 6.01 4.09 13.74
C LYS A 313 5.40 2.86 13.05
N ARG A 314 4.10 2.60 13.25
CA ARG A 314 3.40 1.53 12.52
C ARG A 314 3.28 1.83 11.03
N LYS A 315 2.92 3.07 10.66
CA LYS A 315 2.68 3.46 9.25
C LYS A 315 3.94 3.41 8.37
N LEU A 316 5.12 3.53 8.99
CA LEU A 316 6.42 3.45 8.33
C LEU A 316 7.01 2.04 8.32
N GLN A 317 6.30 0.99 8.76
CA GLN A 317 6.78 -0.39 8.68
C GLN A 317 6.78 -0.95 7.26
N ASN A 318 7.64 -1.93 6.97
CA ASN A 318 7.88 -2.52 5.66
C ASN A 318 6.63 -3.01 4.90
N LYS A 319 5.59 -3.47 5.59
CA LYS A 319 4.35 -4.00 4.98
C LYS A 319 3.15 -3.06 5.10
N ASP A 320 3.30 -1.91 5.76
CA ASP A 320 2.21 -0.94 5.88
C ASP A 320 2.19 0.02 4.67
N ARG A 321 1.40 1.08 4.77
CA ARG A 321 0.92 1.93 3.68
C ARG A 321 1.96 2.82 2.99
N LEU A 322 3.22 2.88 3.44
CA LEU A 322 4.25 3.74 2.82
C LEU A 322 5.46 2.95 2.32
N ILE A 323 6.15 2.20 3.18
CA ILE A 323 7.29 1.39 2.74
C ILE A 323 6.82 0.22 1.88
N GLY A 324 5.70 -0.42 2.21
CA GLY A 324 5.11 -1.50 1.42
C GLY A 324 4.91 -1.16 -0.05
N PRO A 325 4.20 -0.07 -0.40
CA PRO A 325 4.06 0.33 -1.79
C PRO A 325 5.38 0.77 -2.44
N ALA A 326 6.32 1.38 -1.70
CA ALA A 326 7.63 1.72 -2.25
C ALA A 326 8.45 0.47 -2.62
N MET A 327 8.38 -0.55 -1.76
CA MET A 327 8.97 -1.87 -2.01
C MET A 327 8.33 -2.58 -3.18
N LEU A 328 7.00 -2.48 -3.32
CA LEU A 328 6.27 -3.04 -4.46
C LEU A 328 6.70 -2.37 -5.78
N CYS A 329 6.87 -1.04 -5.78
CA CYS A 329 7.40 -0.29 -6.92
C CYS A 329 8.81 -0.77 -7.29
N ARG A 330 9.71 -0.81 -6.30
CA ARG A 330 11.09 -1.28 -6.46
C ARG A 330 11.16 -2.68 -7.06
N LYS A 331 10.38 -3.63 -6.52
CA LYS A 331 10.29 -5.01 -7.02
C LYS A 331 9.88 -5.07 -8.49
N ASN A 332 9.02 -4.15 -8.92
CA ASN A 332 8.44 -4.11 -10.26
C ASN A 332 9.15 -3.13 -11.21
N GLY A 333 10.37 -2.68 -10.85
CA GLY A 333 11.20 -1.80 -11.64
C GLY A 333 10.63 -0.40 -11.85
N ILE A 334 9.81 0.07 -10.92
CA ILE A 334 9.22 1.42 -10.90
C ILE A 334 9.92 2.20 -9.80
N MET A 335 10.44 3.39 -10.12
CA MET A 335 11.10 4.23 -9.13
C MET A 335 10.07 4.81 -8.15
N PRO A 336 10.17 4.55 -6.82
CA PRO A 336 9.24 5.09 -5.82
C PRO A 336 9.60 6.54 -5.45
N TYR A 337 9.69 7.44 -6.43
CA TYR A 337 10.18 8.80 -6.25
C TYR A 337 9.30 9.61 -5.30
N TYR A 338 8.00 9.69 -5.56
CA TYR A 338 7.07 10.44 -4.72
C TYR A 338 6.77 9.72 -3.40
N LEU A 339 6.75 8.39 -3.41
CA LEU A 339 6.64 7.60 -2.18
C LEU A 339 7.81 7.87 -1.23
N THR A 340 9.06 7.98 -1.71
CA THR A 340 10.21 8.31 -0.85
C THR A 340 10.14 9.72 -0.26
N ILE A 341 9.54 10.69 -0.96
CA ILE A 341 9.22 12.02 -0.41
C ILE A 341 8.23 11.88 0.75
N ALA A 342 7.15 11.12 0.56
CA ALA A 342 6.15 10.92 1.61
C ALA A 342 6.71 10.18 2.83
N ILE A 343 7.54 9.15 2.62
CA ILE A 343 8.24 8.42 3.68
C ILE A 343 9.15 9.38 4.46
N ALA A 344 9.95 10.20 3.77
CA ALA A 344 10.80 11.19 4.42
C ALA A 344 9.99 12.20 5.25
N CYS A 345 8.86 12.71 4.72
CA CYS A 345 7.92 13.54 5.49
C CYS A 345 7.35 12.80 6.71
N GLY A 346 7.07 11.50 6.60
CA GLY A 346 6.65 10.66 7.73
C GLY A 346 7.68 10.63 8.86
N TYR A 347 8.97 10.54 8.54
CA TYR A 347 10.05 10.66 9.54
C TYR A 347 10.22 12.08 10.09
N MET A 348 9.78 13.10 9.37
CA MET A 348 9.75 14.49 9.83
C MET A 348 8.48 14.84 10.62
N PHE A 349 7.50 13.93 10.69
CA PHE A 349 6.21 14.21 11.33
C PHE A 349 6.34 14.37 12.84
N THR A 350 5.79 15.47 13.35
CA THR A 350 5.80 15.83 14.76
C THR A 350 4.40 15.94 15.34
N ASN A 351 4.11 15.20 16.39
CA ASN A 351 2.93 15.37 17.22
C ASN A 351 3.29 15.07 18.70
N PRO A 352 3.35 16.08 19.59
CA PRO A 352 3.71 15.88 20.99
C PRO A 352 2.79 14.93 21.76
N GLU A 353 1.54 14.78 21.30
CA GLU A 353 0.54 13.90 21.92
C GLU A 353 0.64 12.45 21.44
N ASP A 354 1.55 12.16 20.50
CA ASP A 354 1.75 10.84 19.91
C ASP A 354 3.12 10.28 20.31
N SER A 355 3.11 9.25 21.16
CA SER A 355 4.32 8.61 21.66
C SER A 355 5.21 8.03 20.55
N SER A 356 4.63 7.54 19.45
CA SER A 356 5.38 7.03 18.30
C SER A 356 6.09 8.14 17.54
N SER A 357 5.45 9.31 17.41
CA SER A 357 6.08 10.50 16.82
C SER A 357 7.23 10.98 17.70
N VAL A 358 7.01 11.12 19.01
CA VAL A 358 8.05 11.55 19.98
C VAL A 358 9.26 10.61 19.94
N GLU A 359 9.06 9.29 19.98
CA GLU A 359 10.13 8.29 19.92
C GLU A 359 11.00 8.43 18.66
N ILE A 360 10.37 8.60 17.49
CA ILE A 360 11.09 8.79 16.22
C ILE A 360 11.90 10.10 16.25
N GLN A 361 11.31 11.20 16.73
CA GLN A 361 12.00 12.50 16.80
C GLN A 361 13.17 12.46 17.77
N ASP A 362 13.03 11.81 18.93
CA ASP A 362 14.11 11.66 19.89
C ASP A 362 15.25 10.81 19.32
N TYR A 363 14.94 9.73 18.60
CA TYR A 363 15.95 8.93 17.92
C TYR A 363 16.73 9.72 16.87
N LEU A 364 16.05 10.58 16.09
CA LEU A 364 16.65 11.43 15.06
C LEU A 364 17.52 12.57 15.60
N LYS A 365 17.48 12.85 16.92
CA LYS A 365 18.45 13.77 17.57
C LYS A 365 19.82 13.14 17.74
N THR A 366 19.88 11.81 17.87
CA THR A 366 21.12 11.06 18.16
C THR A 366 21.64 10.32 16.94
N TYR A 367 20.76 9.82 16.08
CA TYR A 367 21.09 9.00 14.93
C TYR A 367 20.61 9.62 13.62
N ASP A 368 21.28 9.32 12.53
CA ASP A 368 20.87 9.78 11.20
C ASP A 368 19.57 9.10 10.72
N ILE A 369 19.01 9.65 9.63
CA ILE A 369 17.80 9.12 9.01
C ILE A 369 17.98 7.69 8.48
N LYS A 370 19.16 7.31 8.00
CA LYS A 370 19.41 5.95 7.50
C LYS A 370 19.27 4.91 8.62
N ASN A 371 19.73 5.23 9.82
CA ASN A 371 19.55 4.39 11.01
C ASN A 371 18.09 4.34 11.47
N ALA A 372 17.39 5.48 11.42
CA ALA A 372 15.96 5.54 11.76
C ALA A 372 15.10 4.68 10.81
N VAL A 373 15.39 4.72 9.51
CA VAL A 373 14.74 3.87 8.51
C VAL A 373 14.96 2.39 8.82
N ARG A 374 16.20 1.96 9.04
CA ARG A 374 16.47 0.55 9.40
C ARG A 374 15.72 0.11 10.65
N ARG A 375 15.71 0.95 11.68
CA ARG A 375 15.09 0.64 12.97
C ARG A 375 13.56 0.55 12.90
N TYR A 376 12.92 1.51 12.25
CA TYR A 376 11.46 1.66 12.31
C TYR A 376 10.73 1.12 11.08
N SER A 377 11.41 1.01 9.94
CA SER A 377 10.84 0.42 8.73
C SER A 377 11.16 -1.05 8.53
N ASP A 378 12.12 -1.63 9.27
CA ASP A 378 12.50 -3.04 9.12
C ASP A 378 12.89 -3.40 7.67
N ILE A 379 13.74 -2.53 7.08
CA ILE A 379 14.41 -2.73 5.79
C ILE A 379 15.91 -2.54 5.98
N HIS A 380 16.72 -3.44 5.41
CA HIS A 380 18.15 -3.53 5.72
C HIS A 380 19.02 -3.67 4.46
N TYR A 381 18.61 -4.53 3.53
CA TYR A 381 19.34 -4.82 2.29
C TYR A 381 18.88 -3.95 1.11
N GLU A 382 17.82 -3.18 1.32
CA GLU A 382 17.22 -2.21 0.39
C GLU A 382 17.97 -0.86 0.46
N VAL A 383 19.29 -0.93 0.38
CA VAL A 383 20.19 0.20 0.64
C VAL A 383 19.97 1.36 -0.33
N ASP A 384 19.51 1.06 -1.55
CA ASP A 384 19.06 2.02 -2.55
C ASP A 384 17.81 2.80 -2.12
N LEU A 385 16.83 2.15 -1.51
CA LEU A 385 15.61 2.80 -1.02
C LEU A 385 15.92 3.64 0.22
N ILE A 386 16.75 3.11 1.13
CA ILE A 386 17.21 3.84 2.32
C ILE A 386 17.96 5.11 1.92
N GLN A 387 18.85 5.03 0.92
CA GLN A 387 19.54 6.21 0.39
C GLN A 387 18.56 7.22 -0.20
N GLN A 388 17.62 6.80 -1.06
CA GLN A 388 16.64 7.72 -1.65
C GLN A 388 15.81 8.44 -0.58
N ILE A 389 15.34 7.73 0.46
CA ILE A 389 14.64 8.34 1.60
C ILE A 389 15.54 9.37 2.30
N SER A 390 16.81 9.03 2.54
CA SER A 390 17.77 9.93 3.17
C SER A 390 18.00 11.21 2.36
N GLU A 391 18.15 11.10 1.04
CA GLU A 391 18.30 12.24 0.13
C GLU A 391 17.07 13.14 0.16
N LYS A 392 15.87 12.56 0.09
CA LYS A 392 14.62 13.33 0.18
C LYS A 392 14.50 14.02 1.54
N PHE A 393 14.81 13.34 2.63
CA PHE A 393 14.78 13.91 3.98
C PHE A 393 15.70 15.13 4.12
N ILE A 394 16.94 15.04 3.62
CA ILE A 394 17.90 16.17 3.63
C ILE A 394 17.39 17.32 2.75
N LYS A 395 16.92 17.00 1.54
CA LYS A 395 16.40 18.00 0.59
C LYS A 395 15.17 18.73 1.13
N LEU A 396 14.23 18.00 1.74
CA LEU A 396 13.02 18.55 2.37
C LEU A 396 13.35 19.48 3.54
N LYS A 397 14.33 19.13 4.39
CA LYS A 397 14.80 20.02 5.46
C LYS A 397 15.34 21.35 4.95
N LYS A 398 15.97 21.36 3.77
CA LYS A 398 16.59 22.57 3.20
C LYS A 398 15.63 23.40 2.34
N HIS A 399 14.72 22.75 1.61
CA HIS A 399 13.97 23.38 0.53
C HIS A 399 12.44 23.21 0.62
N GLY A 400 11.91 22.50 1.61
CA GLY A 400 10.49 22.14 1.65
C GLY A 400 10.04 21.37 0.40
N LEU A 401 8.79 21.61 -0.06
CA LEU A 401 8.20 20.92 -1.23
C LEU A 401 8.31 21.71 -2.56
N ASP A 402 8.81 22.95 -2.52
CA ASP A 402 8.65 23.88 -3.65
C ASP A 402 9.48 23.51 -4.89
N TRP A 403 10.47 22.62 -4.72
CA TRP A 403 11.33 22.14 -5.79
C TRP A 403 10.66 21.07 -6.67
N ILE A 404 9.65 20.34 -6.15
CA ILE A 404 9.05 19.20 -6.85
C ILE A 404 8.52 19.62 -8.24
N LYS A 405 7.77 20.72 -8.28
CA LYS A 405 7.22 21.24 -9.55
C LYS A 405 8.29 21.78 -10.49
N LYS A 406 9.35 22.39 -9.94
CA LYS A 406 10.44 22.97 -10.74
C LYS A 406 11.30 21.89 -11.38
N GLU A 407 11.37 20.73 -10.76
CA GLU A 407 12.21 19.60 -11.19
C GLU A 407 11.41 18.51 -11.91
N GLU A 408 10.11 18.69 -12.15
CA GLU A 408 9.25 17.68 -12.80
C GLU A 408 9.85 17.09 -14.09
N PRO A 409 10.46 17.88 -15.01
CA PRO A 409 11.12 17.31 -16.18
C PRO A 409 12.32 16.41 -15.84
N VAL A 410 13.13 16.82 -14.85
CA VAL A 410 14.26 16.03 -14.34
C VAL A 410 13.75 14.75 -13.69
N ILE A 411 12.69 14.84 -12.87
CA ILE A 411 12.05 13.69 -12.22
C ILE A 411 11.60 12.66 -13.27
N ASN A 412 10.94 13.11 -14.33
CA ASN A 412 10.49 12.23 -15.40
C ASN A 412 11.65 11.57 -16.14
N ALA A 413 12.71 12.33 -16.44
CA ALA A 413 13.91 11.81 -17.09
C ALA A 413 14.62 10.74 -16.25
N VAL A 414 14.81 10.98 -14.95
CA VAL A 414 15.47 10.01 -14.06
C VAL A 414 14.61 8.76 -13.83
N LYS A 415 13.28 8.91 -13.68
CA LYS A 415 12.34 7.78 -13.63
C LYS A 415 12.41 6.94 -14.91
N ASN A 416 12.47 7.58 -16.08
CA ASN A 416 12.59 6.86 -17.35
C ASN A 416 13.90 6.07 -17.46
N ALA A 417 15.02 6.69 -17.09
CA ALA A 417 16.32 6.01 -17.10
C ALA A 417 16.37 4.85 -16.08
N TYR A 418 15.77 5.03 -14.90
CA TYR A 418 15.63 3.98 -13.89
C TYR A 418 14.89 2.75 -14.44
N GLU A 419 13.70 2.97 -15.01
CA GLU A 419 12.84 1.88 -15.52
C GLU A 419 13.50 1.12 -16.67
N ARG A 420 14.18 1.84 -17.57
CA ARG A 420 14.96 1.23 -18.65
C ARG A 420 16.14 0.44 -18.11
N GLY A 421 16.88 0.97 -17.13
CA GLY A 421 17.99 0.27 -16.50
C GLY A 421 17.54 -1.05 -15.86
N PHE A 422 16.43 -1.00 -15.11
CA PHE A 422 15.83 -2.19 -14.52
C PHE A 422 15.40 -3.21 -15.59
N SER A 423 14.65 -2.77 -16.59
CA SER A 423 14.10 -3.65 -17.63
C SER A 423 15.20 -4.28 -18.49
N ASN A 424 16.26 -3.55 -18.82
CA ASN A 424 17.37 -4.09 -19.59
C ASN A 424 18.10 -5.21 -18.82
N GLU A 425 18.39 -5.00 -17.53
CA GLU A 425 19.04 -6.04 -16.72
C GLU A 425 18.14 -7.26 -16.50
N LEU A 426 16.84 -7.06 -16.31
CA LEU A 426 15.85 -8.15 -16.17
C LEU A 426 15.80 -9.04 -17.42
N ASN A 427 15.80 -8.44 -18.61
CA ASN A 427 15.48 -9.13 -19.85
C ASN A 427 16.71 -9.59 -20.66
N ILE A 428 17.84 -8.88 -20.57
CA ILE A 428 18.98 -9.05 -21.48
C ILE A 428 20.19 -9.57 -20.73
N ARG A 429 20.36 -9.13 -19.48
CA ARG A 429 21.56 -9.33 -18.66
C ARG A 429 22.79 -8.65 -19.28
N GLY A 430 23.89 -8.66 -18.54
CA GLY A 430 25.13 -7.99 -18.94
C GLY A 430 25.16 -6.55 -18.44
N CYS A 431 25.34 -6.40 -17.13
CA CYS A 431 25.07 -5.16 -16.40
C CYS A 431 25.65 -3.86 -17.00
N ALA A 432 26.88 -3.86 -17.52
CA ALA A 432 27.46 -2.68 -18.17
C ALA A 432 26.76 -2.34 -19.49
N GLN A 433 26.46 -3.35 -20.29
CA GLN A 433 25.73 -3.22 -21.56
C GLN A 433 24.29 -2.75 -21.30
N CYS A 434 23.64 -3.27 -20.26
CA CYS A 434 22.32 -2.85 -19.82
C CYS A 434 22.27 -1.36 -19.49
N ALA A 435 23.24 -0.85 -18.71
CA ALA A 435 23.32 0.57 -18.38
C ALA A 435 23.52 1.44 -19.65
N ILE A 436 24.46 1.07 -20.52
CA ILE A 436 24.73 1.80 -21.78
C ILE A 436 23.49 1.82 -22.68
N ARG A 437 22.82 0.69 -22.83
CA ARG A 437 21.60 0.58 -23.64
C ARG A 437 20.46 1.41 -23.04
N ALA A 438 20.22 1.29 -21.74
CA ALA A 438 19.17 2.04 -21.05
C ALA A 438 19.35 3.56 -21.21
N LEU A 439 20.57 4.04 -21.03
CA LEU A 439 20.91 5.44 -21.22
C LEU A 439 20.82 5.86 -22.70
N GLY A 440 21.26 5.02 -23.63
CA GLY A 440 21.10 5.30 -25.06
C GLY A 440 19.64 5.44 -25.49
N GLU A 441 18.76 4.60 -24.93
CA GLU A 441 17.32 4.69 -25.14
C GLU A 441 16.67 5.91 -24.44
N ALA A 442 17.14 6.28 -23.24
CA ALA A 442 16.61 7.40 -22.47
C ALA A 442 17.00 8.77 -23.08
N THR A 443 18.22 8.87 -23.59
CA THR A 443 18.78 10.12 -24.15
C THR A 443 18.60 10.25 -25.66
N GLY A 444 18.24 9.15 -26.34
CA GLY A 444 18.18 9.07 -27.81
C GLY A 444 19.54 8.86 -28.49
N LYS A 445 20.64 8.76 -27.73
CA LYS A 445 22.00 8.54 -28.27
C LYS A 445 22.45 7.09 -28.06
N VAL A 446 22.15 6.24 -29.04
CA VAL A 446 22.49 4.80 -28.99
C VAL A 446 23.94 4.55 -29.42
N GLU A 447 24.77 4.13 -28.47
CA GLU A 447 26.20 3.87 -28.66
C GLU A 447 26.51 2.38 -28.91
N LYS A 448 26.37 1.92 -30.17
CA LYS A 448 26.51 0.49 -30.52
C LYS A 448 27.93 -0.05 -30.28
N GLY A 449 28.96 0.72 -30.63
CA GLY A 449 30.35 0.32 -30.42
C GLY A 449 30.69 0.20 -28.93
N LEU A 450 30.21 1.16 -28.14
CA LEU A 450 30.37 1.14 -26.68
C LEU A 450 29.66 -0.06 -26.05
N PHE A 451 28.43 -0.35 -26.50
CA PHE A 451 27.66 -1.52 -26.06
C PHE A 451 28.41 -2.82 -26.35
N GLN A 452 28.99 -2.98 -27.54
CA GLN A 452 29.75 -4.17 -27.91
C GLN A 452 31.02 -4.31 -27.04
N ALA A 453 31.77 -3.22 -26.87
CA ALA A 453 33.01 -3.19 -26.10
C ALA A 453 32.80 -3.50 -24.60
N ALA A 454 31.63 -3.16 -24.04
CA ALA A 454 31.33 -3.34 -22.63
C ALA A 454 31.02 -4.80 -22.21
N SER A 455 30.95 -5.75 -23.14
CA SER A 455 30.56 -7.15 -22.88
C SER A 455 31.33 -7.80 -21.71
N GLY A 456 32.66 -7.59 -21.68
CA GLY A 456 33.55 -8.16 -20.67
C GLY A 456 33.47 -7.54 -19.28
N LEU A 457 32.75 -6.41 -19.12
CA LEU A 457 32.66 -5.67 -17.85
C LEU A 457 31.58 -6.21 -16.90
N SER A 458 30.84 -7.23 -17.35
CA SER A 458 29.73 -7.80 -16.58
C SER A 458 30.19 -8.58 -15.34
N GLY A 459 29.39 -8.52 -14.28
CA GLY A 459 29.59 -9.29 -13.04
C GLY A 459 30.92 -9.00 -12.35
N GLY A 460 31.32 -7.73 -12.25
CA GLY A 460 32.59 -7.35 -11.65
C GLY A 460 33.79 -7.68 -12.53
N ILE A 461 33.67 -7.50 -13.85
CA ILE A 461 34.63 -7.88 -14.88
C ILE A 461 34.81 -9.40 -14.98
N ALA A 462 34.64 -9.92 -16.20
CA ALA A 462 34.78 -11.35 -16.51
C ALA A 462 33.95 -12.26 -15.58
N ILE A 463 32.81 -11.75 -15.05
CA ILE A 463 31.89 -12.45 -14.14
C ILE A 463 32.53 -12.98 -12.84
N ILE A 464 33.67 -12.42 -12.42
CA ILE A 464 34.45 -12.88 -11.25
C ILE A 464 33.96 -12.21 -9.96
N GLY A 465 33.49 -10.97 -10.06
CA GLY A 465 32.96 -10.17 -8.95
C GLY A 465 33.97 -9.27 -8.25
N ASP A 466 35.27 -9.46 -8.44
CA ASP A 466 36.35 -8.70 -7.78
C ASP A 466 36.70 -7.38 -8.46
N GLY A 467 36.18 -7.13 -9.67
CA GLY A 467 36.27 -5.86 -10.37
C GLY A 467 35.08 -4.93 -10.15
N SER A 468 35.11 -3.79 -10.84
CA SER A 468 34.08 -2.76 -10.75
C SER A 468 32.71 -3.24 -11.23
N CYS A 469 31.66 -2.76 -10.57
CA CYS A 469 30.28 -3.00 -10.95
C CYS A 469 30.02 -2.58 -12.40
N GLY A 470 29.22 -3.38 -13.12
CA GLY A 470 28.84 -3.07 -14.49
C GLY A 470 28.01 -1.80 -14.60
N GLY A 471 27.13 -1.52 -13.63
CA GLY A 471 26.35 -0.27 -13.62
C GLY A 471 27.25 0.97 -13.51
N TYR A 472 28.27 0.92 -12.64
CA TYR A 472 29.24 1.99 -12.47
C TYR A 472 30.08 2.18 -13.73
N THR A 473 30.72 1.11 -14.22
CA THR A 473 31.59 1.18 -15.41
C THR A 473 30.83 1.55 -16.68
N GLY A 474 29.64 0.97 -16.90
CA GLY A 474 28.75 1.32 -18.00
C GLY A 474 28.32 2.79 -17.95
N GLY A 475 27.99 3.30 -16.76
CA GLY A 475 27.67 4.72 -16.56
C GLY A 475 28.85 5.66 -16.86
N VAL A 476 30.04 5.35 -16.34
CA VAL A 476 31.28 6.11 -16.62
C VAL A 476 31.58 6.13 -18.12
N LEU A 477 31.52 4.97 -18.78
CA LEU A 477 31.71 4.85 -20.22
C LEU A 477 30.69 5.70 -21.00
N TYR A 478 29.42 5.65 -20.60
CA TYR A 478 28.36 6.37 -21.28
C TYR A 478 28.51 7.90 -21.13
N MET A 479 28.80 8.40 -19.93
CA MET A 479 29.13 9.82 -19.71
C MET A 479 30.36 10.25 -20.51
N GLY A 480 31.37 9.37 -20.61
CA GLY A 480 32.55 9.57 -21.45
C GLY A 480 32.22 9.76 -22.93
N SER A 481 31.10 9.22 -23.44
CA SER A 481 30.67 9.47 -24.82
C SER A 481 30.25 10.93 -25.08
N TYR A 482 29.94 11.69 -24.02
CA TYR A 482 29.57 13.11 -24.10
C TYR A 482 30.74 14.03 -23.74
N ALA A 483 31.44 13.71 -22.65
CA ALA A 483 32.44 14.59 -22.04
C ALA A 483 33.88 14.12 -22.23
N GLY A 484 34.10 12.94 -22.80
CA GLY A 484 35.42 12.31 -22.91
C GLY A 484 36.34 12.95 -23.94
N ARG A 485 37.64 12.71 -23.78
CA ARG A 485 38.65 13.14 -24.76
C ARG A 485 38.42 12.49 -26.11
N ARG A 486 38.65 13.26 -27.17
CA ARG A 486 38.54 12.79 -28.55
C ARG A 486 39.92 12.55 -29.15
N LEU A 487 40.06 11.43 -29.86
CA LEU A 487 41.33 11.00 -30.46
C LEU A 487 41.90 12.06 -31.41
N ASP A 488 41.04 12.72 -32.18
CA ASP A 488 41.41 13.73 -33.18
C ASP A 488 41.88 15.06 -32.57
N TYR A 489 41.81 15.22 -31.24
CA TYR A 489 42.16 16.46 -30.53
C TYR A 489 43.32 16.26 -29.55
N LEU A 490 44.07 15.16 -29.67
CA LEU A 490 45.17 14.85 -28.75
C LEU A 490 46.42 15.70 -28.97
N ASP A 491 46.55 16.38 -30.10
CA ASP A 491 47.67 17.31 -30.35
C ASP A 491 47.69 18.46 -29.33
N ASP A 492 46.51 18.92 -28.88
CA ASP A 492 46.33 19.89 -27.78
C ASP A 492 46.04 19.21 -26.42
N GLY A 493 46.10 17.87 -26.38
CA GLY A 493 45.88 17.03 -25.20
C GLY A 493 44.42 16.91 -24.71
N ASP A 494 43.48 17.66 -25.31
CA ASP A 494 42.04 17.73 -25.00
C ASP A 494 41.76 17.76 -23.48
N LYS A 495 42.52 18.59 -22.76
CA LYS A 495 42.54 18.58 -21.28
C LYS A 495 41.21 18.97 -20.65
N ILE A 496 40.46 19.88 -21.27
CA ILE A 496 39.16 20.32 -20.76
C ILE A 496 38.18 19.14 -20.72
N ALA A 497 38.05 18.40 -21.82
CA ALA A 497 37.23 17.19 -21.87
C ALA A 497 37.75 16.12 -20.88
N GLN A 498 39.07 15.95 -20.80
CA GLN A 498 39.69 15.01 -19.84
C GLN A 498 39.23 15.25 -18.40
N TYR A 499 39.40 16.47 -17.91
CA TYR A 499 39.04 16.80 -16.53
C TYR A 499 37.54 16.81 -16.32
N LYS A 500 36.74 17.18 -17.34
CA LYS A 500 35.28 17.08 -17.25
C LYS A 500 34.81 15.64 -17.07
N SER A 501 35.37 14.72 -17.85
CA SER A 501 35.09 13.29 -17.72
C SER A 501 35.48 12.74 -16.34
N TYR A 502 36.58 13.21 -15.75
CA TYR A 502 36.98 12.82 -14.39
C TYR A 502 36.01 13.33 -13.34
N GLU A 503 35.64 14.60 -13.40
CA GLU A 503 34.69 15.21 -12.46
C GLU A 503 33.34 14.46 -12.45
N MET A 504 32.77 14.18 -13.63
CA MET A 504 31.51 13.45 -13.72
C MET A 504 31.62 12.01 -13.21
N SER A 505 32.75 11.34 -13.47
CA SER A 505 33.00 9.99 -12.96
C SER A 505 33.14 9.97 -11.44
N GLN A 506 33.76 11.00 -10.85
CA GLN A 506 33.84 11.18 -9.40
C GLN A 506 32.46 11.39 -8.78
N LYS A 507 31.59 12.22 -9.39
CA LYS A 507 30.21 12.39 -8.92
C LYS A 507 29.43 11.07 -8.93
N LEU A 508 29.55 10.26 -9.98
CA LEU A 508 28.91 8.94 -10.02
C LEU A 508 29.52 7.99 -8.98
N HIS A 509 30.84 8.01 -8.81
CA HIS A 509 31.52 7.23 -7.78
C HIS A 509 30.94 7.55 -6.39
N ASP A 510 30.76 8.83 -6.07
CA ASP A 510 30.24 9.26 -4.77
C ASP A 510 28.82 8.74 -4.55
N ARG A 511 27.95 8.75 -5.58
CA ARG A 511 26.61 8.12 -5.48
C ARG A 511 26.68 6.63 -5.15
N PHE A 512 27.61 5.90 -5.76
CA PHE A 512 27.84 4.48 -5.44
C PHE A 512 28.37 4.28 -4.02
N MET A 513 29.30 5.13 -3.57
CA MET A 513 29.85 5.06 -2.21
C MET A 513 28.81 5.40 -1.15
N GLU A 514 27.95 6.40 -1.38
CA GLU A 514 26.89 6.79 -0.44
C GLU A 514 25.80 5.72 -0.29
N THR A 515 25.52 4.99 -1.38
CA THR A 515 24.43 4.01 -1.46
C THR A 515 24.89 2.60 -1.12
N TYR A 516 26.01 2.15 -1.69
CA TYR A 516 26.48 0.78 -1.64
C TYR A 516 27.86 0.63 -0.97
N TRP A 517 28.46 1.73 -0.48
CA TRP A 517 29.78 1.75 0.17
C TRP A 517 30.93 1.22 -0.69
N SER A 518 30.71 1.00 -1.99
CA SER A 518 31.71 0.49 -2.92
C SER A 518 31.27 0.66 -4.37
N VAL A 519 32.25 0.73 -5.27
CA VAL A 519 32.07 0.52 -6.71
C VAL A 519 32.44 -0.91 -7.15
N THR A 520 32.93 -1.75 -6.24
CA THR A 520 33.35 -3.14 -6.52
C THR A 520 32.16 -4.08 -6.41
N CYS A 521 31.98 -4.96 -7.41
CA CYS A 521 30.77 -5.78 -7.54
C CYS A 521 30.55 -6.71 -6.33
N SER A 522 31.59 -7.38 -5.85
CA SER A 522 31.53 -8.30 -4.70
C SER A 522 31.18 -7.59 -3.40
N GLU A 523 31.68 -6.37 -3.20
CA GLU A 523 31.33 -5.56 -2.03
C GLU A 523 29.89 -5.09 -2.09
N ILE A 524 29.42 -4.62 -3.26
CA ILE A 524 28.00 -4.31 -3.47
C ILE A 524 27.14 -5.55 -3.21
N HIS A 525 27.55 -6.74 -3.67
CA HIS A 525 26.80 -7.97 -3.43
C HIS A 525 26.64 -8.25 -1.93
N LYS A 526 27.68 -8.05 -1.11
CA LYS A 526 27.56 -8.20 0.36
C LYS A 526 26.49 -7.27 0.95
N GLN A 527 26.31 -6.08 0.39
CA GLN A 527 25.32 -5.11 0.88
C GLN A 527 23.89 -5.44 0.49
N ILE A 528 23.66 -6.11 -0.65
CA ILE A 528 22.31 -6.35 -1.18
C ILE A 528 21.84 -7.82 -1.07
N PHE A 529 22.79 -8.76 -0.95
CA PHE A 529 22.55 -10.19 -0.74
C PHE A 529 23.04 -10.72 0.61
N GLY A 530 23.94 -10.00 1.31
CA GLY A 530 24.65 -10.52 2.49
C GLY A 530 25.86 -11.41 2.17
N LYS A 531 26.10 -11.76 0.90
CA LYS A 531 27.28 -12.52 0.43
C LYS A 531 27.72 -12.05 -0.96
N ALA A 532 28.96 -12.36 -1.33
CA ALA A 532 29.48 -12.11 -2.67
C ALA A 532 29.30 -13.34 -3.58
N TYR A 533 29.23 -13.10 -4.90
CA TYR A 533 29.07 -14.16 -5.90
C TYR A 533 30.18 -14.06 -6.94
N SER A 534 30.87 -15.17 -7.19
CA SER A 534 31.75 -15.34 -8.35
C SER A 534 31.09 -16.29 -9.34
N LEU A 535 30.59 -15.74 -10.44
CA LEU A 535 29.65 -16.41 -11.33
C LEU A 535 30.32 -17.40 -12.30
N ARG A 536 31.52 -17.90 -11.97
CA ARG A 536 32.31 -18.79 -12.83
C ARG A 536 31.63 -20.12 -13.11
N THR A 537 30.99 -20.71 -12.10
CA THR A 537 30.33 -22.02 -12.23
C THR A 537 28.83 -21.88 -12.42
N LYS A 538 28.21 -22.87 -13.09
CA LYS A 538 26.76 -22.89 -13.29
C LYS A 538 26.01 -22.94 -11.95
N ALA A 539 26.52 -23.68 -10.97
CA ALA A 539 25.91 -23.78 -9.65
C ALA A 539 25.83 -22.41 -8.95
N VAL A 540 26.91 -21.62 -8.98
CA VAL A 540 26.90 -20.28 -8.36
C VAL A 540 26.01 -19.31 -9.15
N ARG A 541 25.91 -19.45 -10.47
CA ARG A 541 24.95 -18.66 -11.27
C ARG A 541 23.51 -18.97 -10.90
N ASN A 542 23.16 -20.23 -10.69
CA ASN A 542 21.81 -20.61 -10.26
C ASN A 542 21.49 -20.03 -8.86
N ASP A 543 22.40 -20.17 -7.89
CA ASP A 543 22.24 -19.57 -6.54
C ASP A 543 22.11 -18.03 -6.61
N PHE A 544 22.84 -17.37 -7.50
CA PHE A 544 22.70 -15.93 -7.75
C PHE A 544 21.32 -15.56 -8.33
N GLU A 545 20.82 -16.34 -9.28
CA GLU A 545 19.50 -16.14 -9.89
C GLU A 545 18.37 -16.37 -8.86
N GLU A 546 18.45 -17.45 -8.08
CA GLU A 546 17.49 -17.77 -7.01
C GLU A 546 17.48 -16.70 -5.90
N ALA A 547 18.62 -16.08 -5.61
CA ALA A 547 18.73 -14.97 -4.67
C ALA A 547 18.20 -13.63 -5.22
N GLY A 548 17.61 -13.61 -6.41
CA GLY A 548 17.01 -12.42 -7.01
C GLY A 548 17.98 -11.56 -7.80
N GLY A 549 19.15 -12.09 -8.18
CA GLY A 549 20.19 -11.33 -8.87
C GLY A 549 19.72 -10.57 -10.10
N HIS A 550 18.94 -11.23 -10.95
CA HIS A 550 18.31 -10.62 -12.14
C HIS A 550 16.83 -10.23 -11.92
N LEU A 551 16.31 -10.30 -10.68
CA LEU A 551 14.93 -9.95 -10.37
C LEU A 551 14.83 -8.55 -9.76
N ASP A 552 15.38 -8.35 -8.57
CA ASP A 552 15.21 -7.11 -7.80
C ASP A 552 16.50 -6.60 -7.11
N LYS A 553 17.62 -7.31 -7.30
CA LYS A 553 18.93 -6.96 -6.73
C LYS A 553 19.77 -6.19 -7.75
N CYS A 554 20.53 -6.87 -8.62
CA CYS A 554 21.39 -6.16 -9.58
C CYS A 554 20.58 -5.34 -10.59
N THR A 555 19.35 -5.73 -10.91
CA THR A 555 18.40 -4.90 -11.68
C THR A 555 18.24 -3.51 -11.08
N THR A 556 18.07 -3.42 -9.77
CA THR A 556 17.96 -2.15 -9.04
C THR A 556 19.26 -1.36 -9.05
N VAL A 557 20.43 -2.03 -8.97
CA VAL A 557 21.73 -1.35 -9.09
C VAL A 557 21.89 -0.68 -10.46
N ILE A 558 21.50 -1.35 -11.54
CA ILE A 558 21.55 -0.78 -12.90
C ILE A 558 20.52 0.33 -13.08
N ALA A 559 19.34 0.17 -12.51
CA ALA A 559 18.30 1.20 -12.49
C ALA A 559 18.80 2.49 -11.80
N MET A 560 19.38 2.38 -10.60
CA MET A 560 19.95 3.52 -9.87
C MET A 560 21.11 4.17 -10.63
N ALA A 561 22.05 3.37 -11.15
CA ALA A 561 23.17 3.90 -11.93
C ALA A 561 22.70 4.68 -13.16
N SER A 562 21.70 4.17 -13.88
CA SER A 562 21.11 4.82 -15.05
C SER A 562 20.41 6.12 -14.66
N SER A 563 19.66 6.12 -13.56
CA SER A 563 19.01 7.31 -12.99
C SER A 563 20.03 8.40 -12.64
N TRP A 564 21.12 8.07 -11.94
CA TRP A 564 22.15 9.03 -11.55
C TRP A 564 22.91 9.59 -12.75
N VAL A 565 23.24 8.75 -13.74
CA VAL A 565 23.90 9.23 -14.96
C VAL A 565 23.00 10.18 -15.74
N MET A 566 21.70 9.90 -15.82
CA MET A 566 20.74 10.82 -16.45
C MET A 566 20.70 12.17 -15.72
N GLU A 567 20.62 12.15 -14.39
CA GLU A 567 20.66 13.38 -13.57
C GLU A 567 21.93 14.18 -13.84
N LEU A 568 23.11 13.54 -13.79
CA LEU A 568 24.41 14.18 -14.03
C LEU A 568 24.52 14.77 -15.45
N LEU A 569 24.04 14.07 -16.48
CA LEU A 569 24.05 14.59 -17.85
C LEU A 569 23.18 15.84 -18.00
N MET A 570 22.04 15.91 -17.29
CA MET A 570 21.16 17.07 -17.29
C MET A 570 21.71 18.23 -16.46
N GLU A 571 22.35 17.94 -15.32
CA GLU A 571 23.03 18.95 -14.49
C GLU A 571 24.15 19.65 -15.25
N GLU A 572 24.89 18.90 -16.06
CA GLU A 572 25.99 19.42 -16.88
C GLU A 572 25.55 20.02 -18.23
N GLY A 573 24.24 20.04 -18.50
CA GLY A 573 23.68 20.65 -19.71
C GLY A 573 23.92 19.86 -21.01
N PHE A 574 24.33 18.59 -20.92
CA PHE A 574 24.44 17.71 -22.09
C PHE A 574 23.08 17.24 -22.60
N ILE A 575 22.07 17.23 -21.72
CA ILE A 575 20.68 16.91 -22.03
C ILE A 575 19.81 18.07 -21.55
N LEU A 576 18.90 18.51 -22.41
CA LEU A 576 17.99 19.61 -22.08
C LEU A 576 16.98 19.18 -21.01
N LYS A 577 16.68 20.11 -20.11
CA LYS A 577 15.68 19.95 -19.05
C LYS A 577 14.27 19.97 -19.60
#